data_AF-A0A5K1J5Z0-F1
#
_entry.id   AF-A0A5K1J5Z0-F1
#
_cell.length_a   1.000
_cell.length_b   1.000
_cell.length_c   1.000
_cell.angle_alpha   90.00
_cell.angle_beta   90.00
_cell.angle_gamma   90.00
#
_symmetry.space_group_name_H-M   'P 1'
#
loop_
_entity.id
_entity.type
_entity.pdbx_description
1 polymer ?
#
loop_
_entity_poly.entity_id
_entity_poly.type
_entity_poly.pdbx_seq_one_letter_code
_entity_poly.pdbx_strand_id
1 'polypeptide(L)'
;MDAVTWTEQSGLVDAATGVLERYRDVPGVSLEAAGYLDLHGNAWGALLSDNASWVDVVTVSAQVDDACSEVRVARMRAGGEDG
;
A
#
# COMPACT_ATOMS: atom_id res chain seq x y z
N MET A 1 -11.25 -6.55 8.97
CA MET A 1 -10.20 -5.93 8.14
C MET A 1 -10.28 -6.63 6.81
N ASP A 2 -10.85 -5.95 5.82
CA ASP A 2 -10.93 -6.50 4.47
C ASP A 2 -9.64 -6.14 3.74
N ALA A 3 -9.04 -7.13 3.09
CA ALA A 3 -7.82 -6.96 2.34
C ALA A 3 -7.99 -7.54 0.94
N VAL A 4 -7.50 -6.82 -0.06
CA VAL A 4 -7.40 -7.27 -1.45
C VAL A 4 -5.93 -7.53 -1.73
N THR A 5 -5.64 -8.68 -2.33
CA THR A 5 -4.29 -9.08 -2.74
C THR A 5 -4.32 -9.44 -4.22
N TRP A 6 -3.31 -8.99 -4.96
CA TRP A 6 -3.12 -9.37 -6.36
C TRP A 6 -1.62 -9.41 -6.70
N THR A 7 -1.30 -10.02 -7.85
CA THR A 7 0.07 -10.07 -8.39
C THR A 7 0.21 -9.06 -9.52
N GLU A 8 1.21 -8.20 -9.44
CA GLU A 8 1.66 -7.34 -10.53
C GLU A 8 2.76 -8.04 -11.33
N GLN A 9 2.69 -7.96 -12.65
CA GLN A 9 3.74 -8.45 -13.57
C GLN A 9 4.84 -7.39 -13.74
N SER A 10 5.27 -6.82 -12.62
CA SER A 10 6.32 -5.81 -12.55
C SER A 10 7.10 -5.95 -11.24
N GLY A 11 8.35 -5.46 -11.25
CA GLY A 11 9.18 -5.43 -10.06
C GLY A 11 8.67 -4.46 -9.00
N LEU A 12 9.23 -4.55 -7.80
CA LEU A 12 8.68 -3.92 -6.62
C LEU A 12 8.51 -2.40 -6.76
N VAL A 13 9.48 -1.71 -7.37
CA VAL A 13 9.45 -0.25 -7.52
C VAL A 13 8.34 0.18 -8.46
N ASP A 14 8.16 -0.52 -9.58
CA ASP A 14 7.11 -0.22 -10.57
C ASP A 14 5.73 -0.51 -9.99
N ALA A 15 5.58 -1.64 -9.30
CA ALA A 15 4.32 -2.00 -8.62
C ALA A 15 3.95 -0.97 -7.54
N ALA A 16 4.89 -0.58 -6.67
CA ALA A 16 4.65 0.44 -5.64
C ALA A 16 4.31 1.81 -6.25
N THR A 17 5.02 2.21 -7.31
CA THR A 17 4.74 3.45 -8.04
C THR A 17 3.34 3.44 -8.63
N GLY A 18 2.96 2.36 -9.31
CA GLY A 18 1.63 2.20 -9.89
C GLY A 18 0.51 2.31 -8.85
N VAL A 19 0.68 1.72 -7.66
CA VAL A 19 -0.29 1.87 -6.58
C VAL A 19 -0.42 3.33 -6.12
N LEU A 20 0.69 4.01 -5.87
CA LEU A 20 0.67 5.41 -5.43
C LEU A 20 0.07 6.36 -6.49
N GLU A 21 0.32 6.10 -7.76
CA GLU A 21 -0.30 6.86 -8.86
C GLU A 21 -1.83 6.71 -8.86
N ARG A 22 -2.35 5.51 -8.61
CA ARG A 22 -3.81 5.31 -8.50
C ARG A 22 -4.41 6.05 -7.31
N TYR A 23 -3.71 6.08 -6.18
CA TYR A 23 -4.18 6.83 -5.01
C TYR A 23 -4.09 8.34 -5.20
N ARG A 24 -3.15 8.84 -6.01
CA ARG A 24 -3.06 10.27 -6.35
C ARG A 24 -4.33 10.78 -7.04
N ASP A 25 -5.01 9.91 -7.78
CA ASP A 25 -6.25 10.24 -8.49
C ASP A 25 -7.50 10.19 -7.58
N VAL A 26 -7.37 9.76 -6.32
CA VAL A 26 -8.48 9.67 -5.36
C VAL A 26 -8.58 10.97 -4.54
N PRO A 27 -9.66 11.76 -4.68
CA PRO A 27 -9.81 13.00 -3.94
C PRO A 27 -9.86 12.76 -2.42
N GLY A 28 -9.13 13.60 -1.68
CA GLY A 28 -9.13 13.58 -0.20
C GLY A 28 -8.20 12.55 0.44
N VAL A 29 -7.49 11.75 -0.36
CA VAL A 29 -6.50 10.79 0.14
C VAL A 29 -5.12 11.45 0.24
N SER A 30 -4.44 11.24 1.37
CA SER A 30 -3.04 11.61 1.61
C SER A 30 -2.17 10.39 1.84
N LEU A 31 -0.90 10.51 1.42
CA LEU A 31 0.16 9.57 1.77
C LEU A 31 0.79 10.02 3.08
N GLU A 32 0.64 9.22 4.14
CA GLU A 32 1.14 9.56 5.48
C GLU A 32 2.59 9.09 5.68
N ALA A 33 2.90 7.89 5.19
CA ALA A 33 4.21 7.29 5.31
C ALA A 33 4.44 6.30 4.17
N ALA A 34 5.69 6.16 3.74
CA ALA A 34 6.11 5.15 2.78
C ALA A 34 7.58 4.77 2.97
N GLY A 35 7.92 3.52 2.66
CA GLY A 35 9.32 3.09 2.67
C GLY A 35 9.50 1.57 2.61
N TYR A 36 10.76 1.16 2.51
CA TYR A 36 11.13 -0.25 2.58
C TYR A 36 10.86 -0.81 3.98
N LEU A 37 10.27 -2.01 4.03
CA LEU A 37 9.93 -2.73 5.26
C LEU A 37 11.04 -3.68 5.70
N ASP A 38 11.98 -3.99 4.80
CA ASP A 38 13.16 -4.80 5.09
C ASP A 38 14.43 -4.16 4.50
N LEU A 39 15.58 -4.57 5.06
CA LEU A 39 16.89 -4.04 4.68
C LEU A 39 17.41 -4.52 3.31
N HIS A 40 16.83 -5.60 2.77
CA HIS A 40 17.20 -6.15 1.46
C HIS A 40 16.45 -5.44 0.32
N GLY A 41 15.44 -4.62 0.64
CA GLY A 41 14.63 -3.91 -0.34
C GLY A 41 13.60 -4.81 -1.02
N ASN A 42 13.28 -5.97 -0.45
CA ASN A 42 12.35 -6.93 -1.04
C ASN A 42 10.88 -6.64 -0.68
N ALA A 43 10.64 -5.76 0.28
CA ALA A 43 9.32 -5.34 0.68
C ALA A 43 9.27 -3.83 0.90
N TRP A 44 8.17 -3.23 0.47
CA TRP A 44 7.85 -1.83 0.62
C TRP A 44 6.43 -1.67 1.14
N GLY A 45 6.16 -0.62 1.90
CA GLY A 45 4.84 -0.32 2.40
C GLY A 45 4.51 1.15 2.38
N ALA A 46 3.22 1.44 2.39
CA ALA A 46 2.67 2.77 2.54
C ALA A 46 1.41 2.80 3.40
N LEU A 47 1.21 3.94 4.06
CA LEU A 47 -0.01 4.28 4.78
C LEU A 47 -0.69 5.42 4.05
N LEU A 48 -1.93 5.19 3.63
CA LEU A 48 -2.77 6.21 3.01
C LEU A 48 -4.01 6.44 3.85
N SER A 49 -4.42 7.68 4.02
CA SER A 49 -5.60 8.03 4.80
C SER A 49 -6.50 8.98 4.03
N ASP A 50 -7.81 8.96 4.31
CA ASP A 50 -8.71 10.04 3.89
C ASP A 50 -8.77 11.19 4.91
N ASN A 51 -7.84 11.23 5.87
CA ASN A 51 -7.78 12.18 6.99
C ASN A 51 -9.01 12.19 7.91
N ALA A 52 -9.91 11.20 7.82
CA ALA A 52 -11.18 11.26 8.55
C ALA A 52 -11.68 9.91 9.05
N SER A 53 -11.76 8.91 8.17
CA SER A 53 -12.58 7.73 8.38
C SER A 53 -11.87 6.40 8.13
N TRP A 54 -10.79 6.36 7.37
CA TRP A 54 -10.05 5.13 7.12
C TRP A 54 -8.55 5.34 6.86
N VAL A 55 -7.81 4.25 7.06
CA VAL A 55 -6.42 4.09 6.66
C VAL A 55 -6.30 2.82 5.82
N ASP A 56 -5.69 2.95 4.65
CA ASP A 56 -5.24 1.82 3.83
C ASP A 56 -3.77 1.55 4.13
N VAL A 57 -3.47 0.30 4.49
CA VAL A 57 -2.11 -0.23 4.59
C VAL A 57 -1.81 -0.97 3.30
N VAL A 58 -0.86 -0.44 2.55
CA VAL A 58 -0.34 -1.05 1.34
C VAL A 58 0.96 -1.75 1.67
N THR A 59 1.10 -3.00 1.23
CA THR A 59 2.37 -3.72 1.22
C THR A 59 2.62 -4.29 -0.16
N VAL A 60 3.84 -4.11 -0.66
CA VAL A 60 4.33 -4.66 -1.91
C VAL A 60 5.54 -5.52 -1.58
N SER A 61 5.53 -6.79 -1.99
CA SER A 61 6.67 -7.70 -1.84
C SER A 61 7.13 -8.20 -3.19
N ALA A 62 8.44 -8.13 -3.44
CA ALA A 62 9.05 -8.74 -4.60
C ALA A 62 8.92 -10.27 -4.50
N GLN A 63 8.55 -10.91 -5.60
CA GLN A 63 8.68 -12.35 -5.75
C GLN A 63 10.12 -12.70 -6.15
N VAL A 64 10.42 -14.00 -6.24
CA VAL A 64 11.72 -14.49 -6.73
C VAL A 64 12.06 -13.76 -8.03
N ASP A 65 13.30 -13.28 -8.14
CA ASP A 65 13.89 -12.55 -9.30
C ASP A 65 13.36 -11.13 -9.61
N ASP A 66 12.46 -10.58 -8.80
CA ASP A 66 11.87 -9.23 -8.97
C ASP A 66 11.17 -9.02 -10.32
N ALA A 67 10.82 -10.09 -11.05
CA ALA A 67 9.98 -9.97 -12.25
C ALA A 67 8.49 -9.77 -11.93
N CYS A 68 8.07 -10.11 -10.70
CA CYS A 68 6.69 -9.97 -10.23
C CYS A 68 6.67 -9.48 -8.78
N SER A 69 5.57 -8.85 -8.41
CA SER A 69 5.33 -8.39 -7.04
C SER A 69 3.96 -8.82 -6.56
N GLU A 70 3.84 -9.18 -5.29
CA GLU A 70 2.53 -9.29 -4.64
C GLU A 70 2.19 -7.94 -4.01
N VAL A 71 1.02 -7.40 -4.36
CA VAL A 71 0.46 -6.21 -3.75
C VAL A 71 -0.69 -6.61 -2.85
N ARG A 72 -0.69 -6.12 -1.61
CA ARG A 72 -1.79 -6.26 -0.67
C ARG A 72 -2.20 -4.90 -0.14
N VAL A 73 -3.49 -4.61 -0.22
CA VAL A 73 -4.11 -3.40 0.32
C VAL A 73 -5.13 -3.83 1.36
N ALA A 74 -4.97 -3.35 2.58
CA ALA A 74 -5.90 -3.64 3.65
C ALA A 74 -6.46 -2.35 4.27
N ARG A 75 -7.79 -2.25 4.27
CA ARG A 75 -8.50 -1.08 4.79
C ARG A 75 -8.89 -1.27 6.25
N MET A 76 -8.60 -0.26 7.05
CA MET A 76 -9.01 -0.15 8.45
C MET A 76 -9.82 1.13 8.62
N ARG A 77 -10.87 1.09 9.43
CA ARG A 77 -11.54 2.34 9.83
C ARG A 77 -10.66 3.06 10.85
N ALA A 78 -10.58 4.38 10.75
CA ALA A 78 -10.06 5.19 11.83
C ALA A 78 -10.94 4.93 13.06
N GLY A 79 -10.31 4.60 14.20
CA GLY A 79 -11.05 4.42 15.44
C GLY A 79 -11.66 5.76 15.85
N GLY A 80 -12.99 5.86 15.80
CA GLY A 80 -13.69 6.82 16.63
C GLY A 80 -13.64 6.32 18.06
N GLU A 81 -13.46 7.23 19.03
CA GLU A 81 -13.88 6.94 20.40
C GLU A 81 -15.37 6.54 20.32
N ASP A 82 -15.68 5.28 20.63
CA ASP A 82 -17.05 4.85 20.89
C ASP A 82 -17.53 5.65 22.11
N GLY A 83 -18.11 6.82 21.87
CA GLY A 83 -18.76 7.69 22.87
C GLY A 83 -20.17 7.23 23.21
#